data_AF-A0A2V8QYV3-F1
#
_entry.id   AF-A0A2V8QYV3-F1
#
_cell.length_a   1.000
_cell.length_b   1.000
_cell.length_c   1.000
_cell.angle_alpha   90.00
_cell.angle_beta   90.00
_cell.angle_gamma   90.00
#
_symmetry.space_group_name_H-M   'P 1'
#
loop_
_entity.id
_entity.type
_entity.pdbx_description
1 polymer ?
#
loop_
_entity_poly.entity_id
_entity_poly.type
_entity_poly.pdbx_seq_one_letter_code
_entity_poly.pdbx_strand_id
1 'polypeptide(L)'
;MLIVAAVAPALAQEAATVEQQAETLRAQLRDVTDKQAQLQAREQQLDEALKPENIERSVAGIGTTDAAALRDQRRQQLEREKAAVEAQLQSLDSSRSRLEASIASAEAEAVRLRAASPNANSAPRQTRAIGAPASPAAPKKPNARRVIRRRHGKARRK
;
A
#
# COMPACT_ATOMS: atom_id res chain seq x y z
N MET A 1 -46.53 -26.13 -19.12
CA MET A 1 -46.21 -24.75 -18.68
C MET A 1 -45.14 -24.84 -17.61
N LEU A 2 -43.88 -24.71 -18.00
CA LEU A 2 -42.72 -24.88 -17.11
C LEU A 2 -41.93 -23.56 -17.19
N ILE A 3 -42.23 -22.63 -16.29
CA ILE A 3 -41.49 -21.37 -16.14
C ILE A 3 -40.30 -21.70 -15.23
N VAL A 4 -39.16 -22.02 -15.83
CA VAL A 4 -37.89 -22.21 -15.12
C VAL A 4 -37.06 -20.94 -15.22
N ALA A 5 -36.75 -20.41 -14.04
CA ALA A 5 -35.54 -19.72 -13.64
C ALA A 5 -35.04 -18.55 -14.52
N ALA A 6 -35.38 -17.34 -14.09
CA ALA A 6 -34.60 -16.14 -14.39
C ALA A 6 -34.39 -15.32 -13.10
N VAL A 7 -33.73 -15.89 -12.09
CA VAL A 7 -33.31 -15.16 -10.87
C VAL A 7 -31.77 -15.09 -10.74
N ALA A 8 -31.03 -15.82 -11.58
CA ALA A 8 -29.57 -15.90 -11.49
C ALA A 8 -28.75 -14.65 -11.92
N PRO A 9 -29.17 -13.77 -12.85
CA PRO A 9 -28.29 -12.68 -13.28
C PRO A 9 -28.16 -11.53 -12.26
N ALA A 10 -29.13 -11.37 -11.35
CA ALA A 10 -29.19 -10.23 -10.44
C ALA A 10 -28.03 -10.22 -9.42
N LEU A 11 -27.73 -11.36 -8.81
CA LEU A 11 -26.67 -11.47 -7.78
C LEU A 11 -25.25 -11.28 -8.36
N ALA A 12 -25.04 -11.69 -9.62
CA ALA A 12 -23.77 -11.49 -10.30
C ALA A 12 -23.54 -10.02 -10.68
N GLN A 13 -24.62 -9.30 -11.02
CA GLN A 13 -24.58 -7.85 -11.27
C GLN A 13 -24.30 -7.08 -9.97
N GLU A 14 -24.90 -7.49 -8.86
CA GLU A 14 -24.70 -6.86 -7.54
C GLU A 14 -23.27 -7.04 -7.01
N ALA A 15 -22.65 -8.21 -7.20
CA ALA A 15 -21.25 -8.42 -6.86
C ALA A 15 -20.32 -7.49 -7.69
N ALA A 16 -20.60 -7.32 -8.98
CA ALA A 16 -19.83 -6.44 -9.85
C ALA A 16 -19.97 -4.96 -9.44
N THR A 17 -21.14 -4.52 -8.99
CA THR A 17 -21.32 -3.13 -8.51
C THR A 17 -20.56 -2.88 -7.21
N VAL A 18 -20.56 -3.83 -6.27
CA VAL A 18 -19.79 -3.72 -5.02
C VAL A 18 -18.29 -3.71 -5.31
N GLU A 19 -17.82 -4.50 -6.27
CA GLU A 19 -16.41 -4.50 -6.70
C GLU A 19 -16.00 -3.14 -7.30
N GLN A 20 -16.82 -2.54 -8.15
CA GLN A 20 -16.59 -1.20 -8.70
C GLN A 20 -16.56 -0.11 -7.60
N GLN A 21 -17.42 -0.23 -6.59
CA GLN A 21 -17.39 0.67 -5.43
C GLN A 21 -16.09 0.51 -4.64
N ALA A 22 -15.63 -0.72 -4.41
CA ALA A 22 -14.35 -0.97 -3.75
C ALA A 22 -13.17 -0.39 -4.54
N GLU A 23 -13.18 -0.48 -5.87
CA GLU A 23 -12.17 0.16 -6.72
C GLU A 23 -12.18 1.69 -6.58
N THR A 24 -13.35 2.31 -6.53
CA THR A 24 -13.50 3.75 -6.32
C THR A 24 -12.95 4.18 -4.96
N LEU A 25 -13.27 3.43 -3.90
CA LEU A 25 -12.74 3.68 -2.55
C LEU A 25 -11.22 3.53 -2.48
N ARG A 26 -10.64 2.55 -3.19
CA ARG A 26 -9.19 2.39 -3.29
C ARG A 26 -8.52 3.54 -4.03
N ALA A 27 -9.17 4.10 -5.06
CA ALA A 27 -8.67 5.30 -5.72
C ALA A 27 -8.63 6.49 -4.75
N GLN A 28 -9.71 6.72 -4.00
CA GLN A 28 -9.76 7.75 -2.96
C GLN A 28 -8.70 7.56 -1.86
N LEU A 29 -8.46 6.30 -1.45
CA LEU A 29 -7.42 5.97 -0.48
C LEU A 29 -6.02 6.35 -0.98
N ARG A 30 -5.73 6.15 -2.27
CA ARG A 30 -4.46 6.59 -2.88
C ARG A 30 -4.35 8.11 -2.84
N ASP A 31 -5.39 8.83 -3.25
CA ASP A 31 -5.39 10.31 -3.22
C ASP A 31 -5.15 10.86 -1.81
N VAL A 32 -5.76 10.25 -0.79
CA VAL A 32 -5.54 10.62 0.62
C VAL A 32 -4.09 10.33 1.03
N THR A 33 -3.56 9.16 0.67
CA THR A 33 -2.18 8.76 0.99
C THR A 33 -1.16 9.70 0.34
N ASP A 34 -1.39 10.08 -0.92
CA ASP A 34 -0.52 11.01 -1.64
C ASP A 34 -0.52 12.40 -0.97
N LYS A 35 -1.69 12.89 -0.55
CA LYS A 35 -1.79 14.14 0.22
C LYS A 35 -1.10 14.04 1.58
N GLN A 36 -1.22 12.92 2.28
CA GLN A 36 -0.51 12.69 3.53
C GLN A 36 1.00 12.74 3.33
N ALA A 37 1.53 12.08 2.29
CA ALA A 37 2.96 12.11 1.98
C ALA A 37 3.46 13.54 1.69
N GLN A 38 2.67 14.34 0.96
CA GLN A 38 3.00 15.74 0.69
C GLN A 38 3.03 16.58 1.97
N LEU A 39 2.04 16.41 2.86
CA LEU A 39 1.99 17.14 4.13
C LEU A 39 3.08 16.70 5.11
N GLN A 40 3.42 15.41 5.16
CA GLN A 40 4.55 14.90 5.95
C GLN A 40 5.88 15.48 5.47
N ALA A 41 6.09 15.59 4.15
CA ALA A 41 7.26 16.27 3.61
C ALA A 41 7.28 17.75 4.01
N ARG A 42 6.12 18.42 4.03
CA ARG A 42 6.02 19.81 4.48
C ARG A 42 6.29 19.96 5.97
N GLU A 43 5.79 19.06 6.81
CA GLU A 43 6.07 19.01 8.23
C GLU A 43 7.58 18.89 8.50
N GLN A 44 8.27 17.98 7.81
CA GLN A 44 9.73 17.84 7.91
C GLN A 44 10.47 19.12 7.49
N GLN A 45 10.00 19.80 6.44
CA GLN A 45 10.58 21.09 6.06
C GLN A 45 10.38 22.16 7.13
N LEU A 46 9.24 22.17 7.81
CA LEU A 46 8.95 23.09 8.90
C LEU A 46 9.80 22.78 10.14
N ASP A 47 10.02 21.49 10.44
CA ASP A 47 10.93 21.05 11.50
C ASP A 47 12.36 21.50 11.26
N GLU A 48 12.84 21.37 10.03
CA GLU A 48 14.12 21.91 9.64
C GLU A 48 14.14 23.44 9.76
N ALA A 49 13.10 24.13 9.27
CA ALA A 49 13.02 25.58 9.34
C ALA A 49 12.92 26.14 10.78
N LEU A 50 12.38 25.37 11.73
CA LEU A 50 12.27 25.71 13.15
C LEU A 50 13.61 25.65 13.88
N LYS A 51 14.65 25.04 13.29
CA LYS A 51 15.98 25.00 13.88
C LYS A 51 16.53 26.41 14.06
N PRO A 52 17.15 26.73 15.22
CA PRO A 52 17.64 28.08 15.51
C PRO A 52 18.54 28.65 14.41
N GLU A 53 19.40 27.82 13.83
CA GLU A 53 20.36 28.22 12.80
C GLU A 53 19.65 28.68 11.50
N ASN A 54 18.51 28.06 11.17
CA ASN A 54 17.71 28.40 10.01
C ASN A 54 16.85 29.64 10.24
N ILE A 55 16.33 29.82 11.46
CA ILE A 55 15.63 31.04 11.87
C ILE A 55 16.59 32.23 11.83
N GLU A 56 17.79 32.09 12.41
CA GLU A 56 18.84 33.11 12.36
C GLU A 56 19.20 33.47 10.92
N ARG A 57 19.43 32.48 10.06
CA ARG A 57 19.71 32.72 8.63
C ARG A 57 18.58 33.45 7.91
N SER A 58 17.32 33.17 8.26
CA SER A 58 16.16 33.82 7.64
C SER A 58 15.98 35.29 8.05
N VAL A 59 16.47 35.65 9.23
CA VAL A 59 16.41 37.02 9.76
C VAL A 59 17.72 37.79 9.51
N ALA A 60 18.81 37.08 9.25
CA ALA A 60 20.11 37.66 8.94
C ALA A 60 20.02 38.56 7.69
N GLY A 61 20.46 39.81 7.83
CA GLY A 61 20.43 40.79 6.74
C GLY A 61 19.21 41.71 6.76
N ILE A 62 18.22 41.48 7.63
CA ILE A 62 17.20 42.49 7.92
C ILE A 62 17.88 43.56 8.78
N GLY A 63 18.10 44.75 8.21
CA GLY A 63 18.79 45.88 8.86
C GLY A 63 18.02 46.53 10.01
N THR A 64 17.24 45.76 10.77
CA THR A 64 16.54 46.22 11.97
C THR A 64 17.47 46.21 13.19
N THR A 65 17.17 47.06 14.17
CA THR A 65 17.82 47.05 15.49
C THR A 65 17.28 45.95 16.40
N ASP A 66 16.10 45.38 16.11
CA ASP A 66 15.47 44.35 16.93
C ASP A 66 15.44 42.97 16.23
N ALA A 67 16.63 42.37 16.11
CA ALA A 67 16.77 41.04 15.54
C ALA A 67 16.20 39.94 16.45
N ALA A 68 16.04 40.19 17.75
CA ALA A 68 15.49 39.22 18.71
C ALA A 68 13.98 39.06 18.51
N ALA A 69 13.23 40.17 18.48
CA ALA A 69 11.79 40.12 18.24
C ALA A 69 11.45 39.48 16.88
N LEU A 70 12.25 39.75 15.84
CA LEU A 70 12.04 39.10 14.52
C LEU A 70 12.24 37.58 14.57
N ARG A 71 13.24 37.09 15.31
CA ARG A 71 13.46 35.65 15.49
C ARG A 71 12.29 35.00 16.22
N ASP A 72 11.81 35.62 17.30
CA ASP A 72 10.65 35.13 18.04
C ASP A 72 9.38 35.14 17.18
N GLN A 73 9.14 36.21 16.43
CA GLN A 73 8.02 36.29 15.48
C GLN A 73 8.10 35.18 14.42
N ARG A 74 9.30 34.96 13.85
CA ARG A 74 9.52 33.92 12.86
C ARG A 74 9.31 32.52 13.43
N ARG A 75 9.77 32.26 14.66
CA ARG A 75 9.52 31.01 15.37
C ARG A 75 8.03 30.77 15.56
N GLN A 76 7.30 31.76 16.11
CA GLN A 76 5.85 31.65 16.32
C GLN A 76 5.09 31.41 15.02
N GLN A 77 5.51 32.04 13.91
CA GLN A 77 4.91 31.80 12.60
C GLN A 77 5.08 30.33 12.18
N LEU A 78 6.31 29.81 12.25
CA LEU A 78 6.61 28.43 11.86
C LEU A 78 5.92 27.41 12.77
N GLU A 79 5.83 27.68 14.08
CA GLU A 79 5.08 26.85 15.04
C GLU A 79 3.59 26.77 14.68
N ARG A 80 2.98 27.90 14.32
CA ARG A 80 1.56 27.93 13.89
C ARG A 80 1.36 27.18 12.58
N GLU A 81 2.27 27.36 11.61
CA GLU A 81 2.22 26.61 10.35
C GLU A 81 2.36 25.10 10.59
N LYS A 82 3.28 24.69 11.46
CA LYS A 82 3.47 23.29 11.83
C LYS A 82 2.20 22.72 12.49
N ALA A 83 1.66 23.40 13.49
CA ALA A 83 0.43 22.96 14.17
C ALA A 83 -0.76 22.82 13.19
N ALA A 84 -0.86 23.70 12.19
CA ALA A 84 -1.88 23.60 11.15
C ALA A 84 -1.67 22.37 10.25
N VAL A 85 -0.42 22.06 9.87
CA VAL A 85 -0.08 20.86 9.08
C VAL A 85 -0.36 19.58 9.86
N GLU A 86 0.03 19.53 11.14
CA GLU A 86 -0.25 18.40 12.03
C GLU A 86 -1.76 18.14 12.16
N ALA A 87 -2.56 19.19 12.32
CA ALA A 87 -4.02 19.07 12.38
C ALA A 87 -4.62 18.53 11.07
N GLN A 88 -4.07 18.93 9.91
CA GLN A 88 -4.48 18.40 8.61
C GLN A 88 -4.11 16.93 8.47
N LEU A 89 -2.90 16.53 8.89
CA LEU A 89 -2.46 15.13 8.89
C LEU A 89 -3.40 14.25 9.74
N GLN A 90 -3.75 14.70 10.95
CA GLN A 90 -4.66 13.98 11.83
C GLN A 90 -6.08 13.79 11.22
N SER A 91 -6.57 14.81 10.51
CA SER A 91 -7.84 14.72 9.77
C SER A 91 -7.76 13.72 8.61
N LEU A 92 -6.64 13.69 7.88
CA LEU A 92 -6.41 12.72 6.82
C LEU A 92 -6.25 11.30 7.36
N ASP A 93 -5.60 11.09 8.50
CA ASP A 93 -5.50 9.77 9.16
C ASP A 93 -6.88 9.24 9.52
N SER A 94 -7.72 10.10 10.10
CA SER A 94 -9.10 9.75 10.43
C SER A 94 -9.93 9.41 9.17
N SER A 95 -9.63 10.05 8.04
CA SER A 95 -10.29 9.79 6.76
C SER A 95 -9.79 8.48 6.13
N ARG A 96 -8.48 8.24 6.21
CA ARG A 96 -7.81 7.01 5.77
C ARG A 96 -8.36 5.79 6.49
N SER A 97 -8.42 5.80 7.83
CA SER A 97 -8.96 4.67 8.60
C SER A 97 -10.42 4.39 8.26
N ARG A 98 -11.23 5.42 7.98
CA ARG A 98 -12.62 5.26 7.53
C ARG A 98 -12.70 4.63 6.14
N LEU A 99 -11.86 5.05 5.20
CA LEU A 99 -11.80 4.45 3.86
C LEU A 99 -11.33 3.00 3.91
N GLU A 100 -10.30 2.69 4.69
CA GLU A 100 -9.81 1.31 4.88
C GLU A 100 -10.91 0.39 5.45
N ALA A 101 -11.67 0.87 6.45
CA ALA A 101 -12.81 0.12 6.98
C ALA A 101 -13.92 -0.10 5.94
N SER A 102 -14.28 0.92 5.16
CA SER A 102 -15.29 0.83 4.10
C SER A 102 -14.87 -0.11 2.96
N ILE A 103 -13.58 -0.13 2.61
CA ILE A 103 -13.02 -1.07 1.64
C ILE A 103 -13.14 -2.50 2.17
N ALA A 104 -12.74 -2.74 3.43
CA ALA A 104 -12.83 -4.05 4.03
C ALA A 104 -14.27 -4.57 4.10
N SER A 105 -15.25 -3.71 4.39
CA SER A 105 -16.67 -4.10 4.37
C SER A 105 -17.16 -4.41 2.96
N ALA A 106 -16.85 -3.57 1.97
CA ALA A 106 -17.25 -3.80 0.58
C ALA A 106 -16.63 -5.09 0.00
N GLU A 107 -15.37 -5.37 0.31
CA GLU A 107 -14.70 -6.61 -0.08
C GLU A 107 -15.35 -7.84 0.57
N ALA A 108 -15.69 -7.77 1.86
CA ALA A 108 -16.38 -8.85 2.55
C ALA A 108 -17.77 -9.13 1.94
N GLU A 109 -18.50 -8.08 1.54
CA GLU A 109 -19.79 -8.20 0.85
C GLU A 109 -19.64 -8.83 -0.54
N ALA A 110 -18.66 -8.38 -1.33
CA ALA A 110 -18.38 -8.96 -2.65
C ALA A 110 -18.07 -10.46 -2.56
N VAL A 111 -17.29 -10.88 -1.55
CA VAL A 111 -16.99 -12.30 -1.29
C VAL A 111 -18.26 -13.08 -0.93
N ARG A 112 -19.14 -12.52 -0.09
CA ARG A 112 -20.42 -13.15 0.29
C ARG A 112 -21.34 -13.32 -0.92
N LEU A 113 -21.51 -12.28 -1.73
CA LEU A 113 -22.34 -12.32 -2.95
C LEU A 113 -21.80 -13.33 -3.96
N ARG A 114 -20.47 -13.40 -4.12
CA ARG A 114 -19.81 -14.38 -4.99
C ARG A 114 -20.00 -15.81 -4.49
N ALA A 115 -19.88 -16.05 -3.19
CA ALA A 115 -20.11 -17.37 -2.59
C ALA A 115 -21.59 -17.80 -2.66
N ALA A 116 -22.53 -16.86 -2.61
CA ALA A 116 -23.97 -17.11 -2.76
C ALA A 116 -24.39 -17.33 -4.22
N SER A 117 -23.54 -16.98 -5.20
CA SER A 117 -23.83 -17.18 -6.62
C SER A 117 -23.66 -18.66 -7.02
N PRO A 118 -24.70 -19.32 -7.55
CA PRO A 118 -24.66 -20.74 -7.90
C PRO A 118 -23.67 -21.09 -9.04
N ASN A 119 -23.07 -20.10 -9.72
CA ASN A 119 -22.04 -20.28 -10.75
C ASN A 119 -20.60 -20.38 -10.19
N ALA A 120 -20.38 -20.28 -8.88
CA ALA A 120 -19.04 -20.43 -8.29
C ALA A 120 -18.43 -21.84 -8.44
N ASN A 121 -19.21 -22.84 -8.86
CA ASN A 121 -18.77 -24.23 -9.07
C ASN A 121 -18.31 -24.56 -10.51
N SER A 122 -18.28 -23.60 -11.43
CA SER A 122 -17.93 -23.85 -12.84
C SER A 122 -17.04 -22.76 -13.44
N ALA A 123 -15.86 -22.56 -12.87
CA ALA A 123 -14.75 -21.94 -13.58
C ALA A 123 -13.70 -23.01 -13.94
N PRO A 124 -13.58 -23.44 -15.21
CA PRO A 124 -12.42 -24.21 -15.63
C PRO A 124 -11.19 -23.32 -15.55
N ARG A 125 -10.23 -23.78 -14.75
CA ARG A 125 -8.85 -23.30 -14.68
C ARG A 125 -8.20 -23.42 -16.06
N GLN A 126 -8.44 -22.47 -16.95
CA GLN A 126 -7.71 -22.35 -18.21
C GLN A 126 -6.30 -21.82 -17.92
N THR A 127 -5.43 -22.69 -17.42
CA THR A 127 -3.99 -22.54 -17.63
C THR A 127 -3.75 -22.77 -19.12
N ARG A 128 -3.80 -21.69 -19.89
CA ARG A 128 -3.45 -21.67 -21.31
C ARG A 128 -1.95 -21.94 -21.43
N ALA A 129 -1.57 -23.21 -21.44
CA ALA A 129 -0.25 -23.65 -21.86
C ALA A 129 -0.16 -23.43 -23.38
N ILE A 130 0.50 -22.34 -23.77
CA ILE A 130 0.91 -22.12 -25.15
C ILE A 130 2.34 -22.61 -25.27
N GLY A 131 2.54 -23.66 -26.07
CA GLY A 131 3.84 -23.97 -26.68
C GLY A 131 4.40 -25.37 -26.41
N ALA A 132 3.80 -26.39 -27.02
CA ALA A 132 4.58 -27.53 -27.52
C ALA A 132 3.78 -28.34 -28.56
N PRO A 133 4.26 -28.46 -29.80
CA PRO A 133 4.01 -29.65 -30.61
C PRO A 133 5.24 -30.57 -30.64
N ALA A 134 5.06 -31.71 -29.97
CA ALA A 134 5.54 -33.07 -30.23
C ALA A 134 6.79 -33.35 -31.10
N SER A 135 7.73 -34.13 -30.54
CA SER A 135 7.96 -35.54 -30.97
C SER A 135 9.03 -36.30 -30.16
N PRO A 136 9.05 -37.66 -30.18
CA PRO A 136 9.37 -38.50 -29.03
C PRO A 136 10.68 -39.31 -29.16
N ALA A 137 11.32 -39.66 -28.04
CA ALA A 137 12.09 -40.91 -27.88
C ALA A 137 12.58 -41.09 -26.42
N ALA A 138 12.27 -42.26 -25.84
CA ALA A 138 12.73 -42.76 -24.54
C ALA A 138 14.21 -43.27 -24.60
N PRO A 139 14.74 -44.01 -23.60
CA PRO A 139 14.97 -43.70 -22.17
C PRO A 139 16.44 -43.94 -21.75
N LYS A 140 16.98 -43.31 -20.69
CA LYS A 140 18.22 -43.80 -20.02
C LYS A 140 18.20 -43.68 -18.49
N LYS A 141 18.74 -44.73 -17.88
CA LYS A 141 18.65 -45.25 -16.50
C LYS A 141 19.35 -44.37 -15.44
N PRO A 142 18.98 -44.50 -14.14
CA PRO A 142 19.68 -43.82 -13.04
C PRO A 142 20.99 -44.56 -12.71
N ASN A 143 22.11 -43.84 -12.69
CA ASN A 143 23.42 -44.40 -12.39
C ASN A 143 23.80 -44.09 -10.94
N ALA A 144 23.77 -45.13 -10.11
CA ALA A 144 24.36 -45.14 -8.78
C ALA A 144 25.85 -45.49 -8.89
N ARG A 145 26.73 -44.71 -8.25
CA ARG A 145 27.99 -45.13 -7.55
C ARG A 145 28.83 -43.89 -7.22
N ARG A 146 29.10 -43.60 -5.94
CA ARG A 146 30.26 -44.06 -5.14
C ARG A 146 31.51 -43.23 -5.51
N VAL A 147 32.13 -42.50 -4.58
CA VAL A 147 33.43 -42.82 -3.91
C VAL A 147 33.80 -41.52 -3.13
N ILE A 148 33.81 -41.48 -1.79
CA ILE A 148 34.86 -41.88 -0.81
C ILE A 148 35.99 -40.85 -0.59
N ARG A 149 36.09 -40.39 0.68
CA ARG A 149 37.26 -39.92 1.48
C ARG A 149 37.97 -38.64 1.01
N ARG A 150 38.40 -37.74 1.90
CA ARG A 150 39.44 -37.96 2.94
C ARG A 150 39.37 -36.96 4.09
N ARG A 151 39.71 -37.49 5.27
CA ARG A 151 40.08 -36.79 6.52
C ARG A 151 41.39 -36.01 6.35
N HIS A 152 41.50 -34.86 7.02
CA HIS A 152 42.65 -34.31 7.77
C HIS A 152 42.07 -33.08 8.52
N GLY A 153 42.26 -32.78 9.80
CA GLY A 153 43.20 -33.26 10.80
C GLY A 153 43.84 -32.05 11.50
N LYS A 154 43.34 -31.72 12.71
CA LYS A 154 44.02 -31.03 13.85
C LYS A 154 44.59 -29.60 13.72
N ALA A 155 44.14 -28.74 14.63
CA ALA A 155 44.89 -28.05 15.73
C ALA A 155 43.87 -27.15 16.47
N ARG A 156 43.51 -27.22 17.76
CA ARG A 156 44.15 -27.43 19.07
C ARG A 156 44.90 -26.20 19.63
N ARG A 157 44.39 -25.72 20.79
CA ARG A 157 44.97 -24.80 21.81
C ARG A 157 44.93 -23.30 21.43
N LYS A 158 44.66 -22.37 22.35
CA LYS A 158 44.56 -22.39 23.82
C LYS A 158 43.68 -21.22 24.24
#